data_AF-A0A1X1HD83-F1
#
_entry.id   AF-A0A1X1HD83-F1
#
_cell.length_a   1.000
_cell.length_b   1.000
_cell.length_c   1.000
_cell.angle_alpha   90.00
_cell.angle_beta   90.00
_cell.angle_gamma   90.00
#
_symmetry.space_group_name_H-M   'P 1'
#
loop_
_entity.id
_entity.type
_entity.pdbx_description
1 polymer ?
#
loop_
_entity_poly.entity_id
_entity_poly.type
_entity_poly.pdbx_seq_one_letter_code
_entity_poly.pdbx_strand_id
1 'polypeptide(L)'
;MGMIANYQYLSDNELSQIKRYSCQEEDLLDLVEDYPEGNDTLIDIDKMWDALLFVMTGFSSSEFMDDDPLREAVLGVTPLENVSEYIAYTEHSKIAEIVQAL
;
A
#
# COMPACT_ATOMS: atom_id res chain seq x y z
N MET A 1 -14.94 5.00 13.48
CA MET A 1 -13.51 5.30 13.26
C MET A 1 -13.25 5.18 11.76
N GLY A 2 -12.41 6.04 11.19
CA GLY A 2 -12.10 6.04 9.75
C GLY A 2 -10.78 5.34 9.47
N MET A 3 -10.57 4.90 8.22
CA MET A 3 -9.35 4.23 7.77
C MET A 3 -8.15 5.18 7.77
N ILE A 4 -7.02 4.72 8.30
CA ILE A 4 -5.70 5.40 8.22
C ILE A 4 -4.83 4.69 7.18
N ALA A 5 -3.79 5.36 6.67
CA ALA A 5 -2.87 4.77 5.71
C ALA A 5 -1.42 4.83 6.19
N ASN A 6 -0.77 3.66 6.14
CA ASN A 6 0.62 3.46 6.49
C ASN A 6 1.38 2.92 5.27
N TYR A 7 2.49 3.56 4.93
CA TYR A 7 3.38 3.11 3.86
C TYR A 7 4.68 2.62 4.47
N GLN A 8 5.03 1.38 4.20
CA GLN A 8 6.21 0.73 4.74
C GLN A 8 7.14 0.29 3.61
N TYR A 9 8.42 0.61 3.73
CA TYR A 9 9.44 0.03 2.86
C TYR A 9 9.70 -1.42 3.25
N LEU A 10 9.69 -2.31 2.25
CA LEU A 10 9.88 -3.74 2.41
C LEU A 10 10.97 -4.25 1.46
N SER A 11 11.79 -5.17 1.92
CA SER A 11 12.71 -5.95 1.10
C SER A 11 11.97 -7.05 0.33
N ASP A 12 12.59 -7.56 -0.75
CA ASP A 12 12.02 -8.64 -1.56
C ASP A 12 11.68 -9.91 -0.75
N ASN A 13 12.47 -10.20 0.30
CA ASN A 13 12.21 -11.32 1.19
C ASN A 13 10.92 -11.12 1.99
N GLU A 14 10.73 -9.93 2.55
CA GLU A 14 9.55 -9.55 3.34
C GLU A 14 8.29 -9.55 2.47
N LEU A 15 8.37 -8.94 1.29
CA LEU A 15 7.28 -8.97 0.31
C LEU A 15 6.90 -10.41 -0.08
N SER A 16 7.89 -11.30 -0.22
CA SER A 16 7.64 -12.71 -0.53
C SER A 16 6.96 -13.46 0.62
N GLN A 17 7.22 -13.08 1.89
CA GLN A 17 6.50 -13.64 3.04
C GLN A 17 5.05 -13.15 3.04
N ILE A 18 4.80 -11.85 2.89
CA ILE A 18 3.45 -11.27 2.84
C ILE A 18 2.61 -11.93 1.73
N LYS A 19 3.19 -12.13 0.54
CA LYS A 19 2.53 -12.86 -0.57
C LYS A 19 2.18 -14.32 -0.24
N ARG A 20 2.89 -14.97 0.70
CA ARG A 20 2.60 -16.35 1.14
C ARG A 20 1.54 -16.38 2.23
N TYR A 21 1.60 -15.42 3.16
CA TYR A 21 0.66 -15.28 4.26
C TYR A 21 -0.67 -14.62 3.86
N SER A 22 -0.84 -14.19 2.61
CA SER A 22 -2.13 -13.67 2.11
C SER A 22 -3.29 -14.69 2.22
N CYS A 23 -3.01 -15.96 2.51
CA CYS A 23 -4.00 -17.00 2.79
C CYS A 23 -4.27 -17.22 4.30
N GLN A 24 -3.50 -16.55 5.19
CA GLN A 24 -3.51 -16.68 6.65
C GLN A 24 -3.45 -15.27 7.26
N GLU A 25 -4.61 -14.63 7.32
CA GLU A 25 -4.76 -13.22 7.68
C GLU A 25 -4.17 -12.85 9.05
N GLU A 26 -4.39 -13.67 10.09
CA GLU A 26 -3.86 -13.40 11.44
C GLU A 26 -2.33 -13.33 11.44
N ASP A 27 -1.66 -14.30 10.77
CA ASP A 27 -0.20 -14.33 10.65
C ASP A 27 0.35 -13.16 9.81
N LEU A 28 -0.46 -12.63 8.88
CA LEU A 28 -0.08 -11.52 8.02
C LEU A 28 -0.16 -10.17 8.74
N LEU A 29 -1.21 -9.95 9.52
CA LEU A 29 -1.37 -8.72 10.32
C LEU A 29 -0.29 -8.63 11.40
N ASP A 30 -0.04 -9.73 12.13
CA ASP A 30 1.04 -9.80 13.11
C ASP A 30 2.39 -9.49 12.44
N LEU A 31 2.64 -10.02 11.24
CA LEU A 31 3.88 -9.75 10.51
C LEU A 31 4.01 -8.27 10.10
N VAL A 32 2.93 -7.65 9.58
CA VAL A 32 2.90 -6.23 9.17
C VAL A 32 3.09 -5.30 10.37
N GLU A 33 2.47 -5.61 11.51
CA GLU A 33 2.54 -4.81 12.74
C GLU A 33 3.86 -5.00 13.51
N ASP A 34 4.39 -6.23 13.60
CA ASP A 34 5.63 -6.55 14.31
C ASP A 34 6.90 -6.35 13.47
N TYR A 35 6.80 -5.90 12.22
CA TYR A 35 7.99 -5.57 11.42
C TYR A 35 8.81 -4.53 12.18
N PRO A 36 10.04 -4.90 12.61
CA PRO A 36 10.79 -4.08 13.55
C PRO A 36 11.05 -2.71 12.92
N GLU A 37 11.06 -1.69 13.78
CA GLU A 37 11.48 -0.31 13.54
C GLU A 37 12.94 -0.16 13.03
N GLY A 38 13.47 -1.14 12.29
CA GLY A 38 14.76 -1.12 11.60
C GLY A 38 14.68 -0.64 10.16
N ASN A 39 13.48 -0.57 9.58
CA ASN A 39 13.24 0.15 8.32
C ASN A 39 12.82 1.58 8.71
N ASP A 40 13.76 2.53 8.71
CA ASP A 40 13.63 3.96 9.06
C ASP A 40 12.55 4.74 8.26
N THR A 41 11.67 4.07 7.52
CA THR A 41 10.76 4.67 6.54
C THR A 41 9.35 4.08 6.65
N LEU A 42 8.75 4.16 7.84
CA LEU A 42 7.30 4.12 8.00
C LEU A 42 6.77 5.54 7.78
N ILE A 43 5.84 5.69 6.84
CA ILE A 43 5.13 6.96 6.60
C ILE A 43 3.67 6.76 6.97
N ASP A 44 3.23 7.41 8.05
CA ASP A 44 1.83 7.51 8.47
C ASP A 44 1.28 8.88 8.05
N ILE A 45 0.21 8.88 7.25
CA ILE A 45 -0.49 10.11 6.82
C ILE A 45 -1.89 10.24 7.47
N ASP A 46 -2.19 9.45 8.50
CA ASP A 46 -3.50 9.34 9.15
C ASP A 46 -4.59 9.14 8.07
N LYS A 47 -5.69 9.88 8.13
CA LYS A 47 -6.83 9.82 7.20
C LYS A 47 -6.63 10.64 5.92
N MET A 48 -5.45 11.19 5.67
CA MET A 48 -5.22 12.07 4.51
C MET A 48 -5.08 11.33 3.18
N TRP A 49 -5.11 9.99 3.18
CA TRP A 49 -4.98 9.18 1.97
C TRP A 49 -6.03 9.48 0.90
N ASP A 50 -7.30 9.67 1.28
CA ASP A 50 -8.37 9.95 0.31
C ASP A 50 -8.23 11.37 -0.28
N ALA A 51 -7.80 12.33 0.56
CA ALA A 51 -7.49 13.68 0.11
C ALA A 51 -6.27 13.71 -0.82
N LEU A 52 -5.22 12.93 -0.51
CA LEU A 52 -4.04 12.80 -1.35
C LEU A 52 -4.39 12.18 -2.70
N LEU A 53 -5.20 11.10 -2.70
CA LEU A 53 -5.67 10.45 -3.91
C LEU A 53 -6.45 11.44 -4.80
N PHE A 54 -7.34 12.22 -4.21
CA PHE A 54 -8.10 13.25 -4.93
C PHE A 54 -7.18 14.35 -5.49
N VAL A 55 -6.18 14.80 -4.74
CA VAL A 55 -5.23 15.81 -5.22
C VAL A 55 -4.40 15.30 -6.39
N MET A 56 -4.00 14.02 -6.36
CA MET A 56 -3.19 13.41 -7.41
C MET A 56 -3.97 13.10 -8.69
N THR A 57 -5.20 12.59 -8.55
CA THR A 57 -5.97 12.07 -9.70
C THR A 57 -7.11 12.99 -10.15
N GLY A 58 -7.60 13.87 -9.27
CA GLY A 58 -8.84 14.64 -9.48
C GLY A 58 -10.12 13.84 -9.27
N PHE A 59 -10.01 12.56 -8.91
CA PHE A 59 -11.13 11.62 -8.76
C PHE A 59 -11.27 11.17 -7.30
N SER A 60 -12.51 10.82 -6.91
CA SER A 60 -12.77 10.21 -5.61
C SER A 60 -12.21 8.78 -5.57
N SER A 61 -11.82 8.29 -4.39
CA SER A 61 -11.47 6.87 -4.17
C SER A 61 -12.54 5.87 -4.63
N SER A 62 -13.81 6.30 -4.72
CA SER A 62 -14.93 5.50 -5.19
C SER A 62 -15.01 5.34 -6.71
N GLU A 63 -14.23 6.10 -7.48
CA GLU A 63 -14.19 6.04 -8.93
C GLU A 63 -13.14 5.02 -9.40
N PHE A 64 -13.53 4.15 -10.33
CA PHE A 64 -12.67 3.10 -10.86
C PHE A 64 -11.80 3.66 -11.99
N MET A 65 -10.49 3.67 -11.75
CA MET A 65 -9.45 3.89 -12.76
C MET A 65 -8.37 2.85 -12.55
N ASP A 66 -8.41 1.79 -13.34
CA ASP A 66 -7.34 0.79 -13.38
C ASP A 66 -6.16 1.35 -14.21
N ASP A 67 -4.93 0.96 -13.87
CA ASP A 67 -3.68 1.33 -14.56
C ASP A 67 -3.32 2.84 -14.54
N ASP A 68 -3.69 3.59 -13.49
CA ASP A 68 -3.24 4.98 -13.28
C ASP A 68 -2.05 5.04 -12.29
N PRO A 69 -0.84 5.44 -12.73
CA PRO A 69 0.34 5.49 -11.87
C PRO A 69 0.23 6.45 -10.67
N LEU A 70 -0.56 7.53 -10.78
CA LEU A 70 -0.79 8.48 -9.69
C LEU A 70 -1.73 7.90 -8.64
N ARG A 71 -2.69 7.08 -9.06
CA ARG A 71 -3.51 6.28 -8.13
C ARG A 71 -2.68 5.21 -7.45
N GLU A 72 -1.87 4.48 -8.21
CA GLU A 72 -0.96 3.44 -7.69
C GLU A 72 0.05 3.99 -6.67
N ALA A 73 0.43 5.27 -6.80
CA ALA A 73 1.28 5.96 -5.83
C ALA A 73 0.67 6.00 -4.42
N VAL A 74 -0.66 6.05 -4.32
CA VAL A 74 -1.38 6.19 -3.05
C VAL A 74 -1.95 4.85 -2.58
N LEU A 75 -2.52 4.06 -3.49
CA LEU A 75 -3.21 2.81 -3.12
C LEU A 75 -2.33 1.57 -3.25
N GLY A 76 -1.17 1.65 -3.88
CA GLY A 76 -0.38 0.48 -4.27
C GLY A 76 -0.87 -0.16 -5.57
N VAL A 77 -0.02 -0.97 -6.18
CA VAL A 77 -0.30 -1.59 -7.49
C VAL A 77 -1.16 -2.84 -7.35
N THR A 78 -0.77 -3.75 -6.45
CA THR A 78 -1.44 -5.04 -6.31
C THR A 78 -2.06 -5.17 -4.92
N PRO A 79 -3.40 -5.13 -4.80
CA PRO A 79 -4.07 -5.40 -3.54
C PRO A 79 -3.95 -6.89 -3.16
N LEU A 80 -3.87 -7.16 -1.87
CA LEU A 80 -4.04 -8.50 -1.32
C LEU A 80 -5.52 -8.84 -1.22
N GLU A 81 -5.86 -10.05 -1.63
CA GLU A 81 -7.21 -10.59 -1.51
C GLU A 81 -7.35 -11.38 -0.20
N ASN A 82 -8.58 -11.48 0.32
CA ASN A 82 -8.93 -12.26 1.52
C ASN A 82 -8.28 -11.76 2.83
N VAL A 83 -8.08 -10.45 2.94
CA VAL A 83 -7.71 -9.73 4.16
C VAL A 83 -8.83 -8.76 4.56
N SER A 84 -9.06 -8.55 5.86
CA SER A 84 -10.09 -7.63 6.36
C SER A 84 -9.72 -6.16 6.20
N GLU A 85 -8.43 -5.86 6.22
CA GLU A 85 -7.87 -4.53 5.99
C GLU A 85 -7.38 -4.37 4.56
N TYR A 86 -7.38 -3.13 4.06
CA TYR A 86 -6.84 -2.85 2.75
C TYR A 86 -5.31 -2.87 2.80
N ILE A 87 -4.72 -3.89 2.19
CA ILE A 87 -3.27 -4.04 2.07
C ILE A 87 -2.94 -4.21 0.61
N ALA A 88 -1.98 -3.42 0.13
CA ALA A 88 -1.49 -3.51 -1.23
C ALA A 88 0.03 -3.35 -1.25
N TYR A 89 0.66 -3.88 -2.29
CA TYR A 89 2.09 -3.76 -2.48
C TYR A 89 2.43 -3.22 -3.86
N THR A 90 3.57 -2.56 -3.94
CA THR A 90 4.15 -2.06 -5.18
C THR A 90 5.51 -2.72 -5.36
N GLU A 91 5.67 -3.45 -6.45
CA GLU A 91 6.95 -4.07 -6.78
C GLU A 91 7.96 -3.03 -7.25
N HIS A 92 9.25 -3.29 -7.01
CA HIS A 92 10.33 -2.39 -7.42
C HIS A 92 10.29 -2.01 -8.91
N SER A 93 9.85 -2.93 -9.77
CA SER A 93 9.69 -2.72 -11.22
C SER A 93 8.72 -1.58 -11.57
N LYS A 94 7.73 -1.31 -10.72
CA LYS A 94 6.68 -0.29 -10.92
C LYS A 94 7.01 1.08 -10.33
N ILE A 95 7.96 1.14 -9.39
CA ILE A 95 8.33 2.39 -8.71
C ILE A 95 8.80 3.46 -9.70
N ALA A 96 9.60 3.10 -10.70
CA ALA A 96 10.12 4.06 -11.68
C ALA A 96 9.01 4.72 -12.51
N GLU A 97 7.98 3.97 -12.87
CA GLU A 97 6.81 4.45 -13.62
C GLU A 97 6.00 5.44 -12.77
N ILE A 98 5.73 5.07 -11.52
CA ILE A 98 5.01 5.91 -10.55
C ILE A 98 5.74 7.22 -10.27
N VAL A 99 7.05 7.16 -10.00
CA VAL A 99 7.87 8.34 -9.73
C VAL A 99 7.94 9.28 -10.94
N GLN A 100 7.87 8.75 -12.16
CA GLN A 100 7.86 9.58 -13.37
C GLN A 100 6.53 10.31 -13.57
N ALA A 101 5.42 9.79 -13.03
CA ALA A 101 4.11 10.40 -13.13
C ALA A 101 3.89 11.53 -12.09
N LEU A 102 4.54 11.42 -10.91
CA LEU A 102 4.52 12.41 -9.82
C LEU A 102 5.28 13.71 -10.19
#